data_AF-A0A2V9JMG2-F1
#
_entry.id   AF-A0A2V9JMG2-F1
#
_cell.length_a   1.000
_cell.length_b   1.000
_cell.length_c   1.000
_cell.angle_alpha   90.00
_cell.angle_beta   90.00
_cell.angle_gamma   90.00
#
_symmetry.space_group_name_H-M   'P 1'
#
loop_
_entity.id
_entity.type
_entity.pdbx_description
1 polymer ?
#
loop_
_entity_poly.entity_id
_entity_poly.type
_entity_poly.pdbx_seq_one_letter_code
_entity_poly.pdbx_strand_id
1 'polypeptide(L)' 'MSDSAAKGPPRLKERLESLCVEMIDKGILFSEALSHFEKSFITEYLSRKDGNLTRAAEGLGLHRNTLAKKIQLYKIKKSP' A
#
# COMPACT_ATOMS: atom_id res chain seq x y z
N MET A 1 -8.18 40.92 0.12
CA MET A 1 -9.14 39.98 -0.47
C MET A 1 -8.55 38.57 -0.26
N SER A 2 -8.73 37.97 0.93
CA SER A 2 -9.85 37.08 1.32
C SER A 2 -9.97 35.90 0.35
N ASP A 3 -9.68 34.64 0.65
CA ASP A 3 -9.51 33.90 1.90
C ASP A 3 -8.50 32.76 1.63
N SER A 4 -7.46 32.64 2.45
CA SER A 4 -6.70 31.37 2.54
C SER A 4 -7.46 30.48 3.53
N ALA A 5 -8.59 29.92 3.07
CA ALA A 5 -9.35 28.97 3.85
C ALA A 5 -8.48 27.72 4.04
N ALA A 6 -8.12 27.43 5.28
CA ALA A 6 -7.45 26.20 5.67
C ALA A 6 -8.28 25.00 5.20
N LYS A 7 -7.91 24.43 4.04
CA LYS A 7 -8.42 23.13 3.60
C LYS A 7 -7.98 22.12 4.67
N GLY A 8 -8.96 21.48 5.32
CA GLY A 8 -8.71 20.33 6.19
C GLY A 8 -7.89 19.26 5.45
N PRO A 9 -7.34 18.26 6.17
CA PRO A 9 -6.49 17.25 5.55
C PRO A 9 -7.24 16.62 4.36
N PRO A 10 -6.58 16.53 3.19
CA PRO A 10 -7.23 16.03 1.98
C PRO A 10 -7.83 14.65 2.22
N ARG A 11 -9.01 14.42 1.63
CA ARG A 11 -9.70 13.13 1.72
C ARG A 11 -8.79 12.03 1.16
N LEU A 12 -8.98 10.78 1.59
CA LEU A 12 -8.15 9.65 1.12
C LEU A 12 -8.10 9.56 -0.42
N LYS A 13 -9.23 9.79 -1.09
CA LYS A 13 -9.32 9.83 -2.55
C LYS A 13 -8.41 10.90 -3.15
N GLU A 14 -8.49 12.13 -2.66
CA GLU A 14 -7.68 13.26 -3.14
C GLU A 14 -6.18 13.00 -2.91
N ARG A 15 -5.82 12.40 -1.78
CA ARG A 15 -4.43 11.99 -1.49
C ARG A 15 -3.93 10.94 -2.47
N LEU A 16 -4.76 9.95 -2.80
CA LEU A 16 -4.39 8.91 -3.76
C LEU A 16 -4.25 9.47 -5.18
N GLU A 17 -5.17 10.34 -5.60
CA GLU A 17 -5.11 11.00 -6.91
C GLU A 17 -3.85 11.88 -7.04
N SER A 18 -3.53 12.65 -6.00
CA SER A 18 -2.29 13.45 -5.95
C SER A 18 -1.03 12.57 -6.03
N LEU A 19 -1.03 11.42 -5.35
CA LEU A 19 0.09 10.49 -5.42
C LEU A 19 0.27 9.92 -6.83
N CYS A 20 -0.82 9.56 -7.51
CA CYS A 20 -0.76 9.07 -8.89
C CYS A 20 -0.12 10.09 -9.84
N VAL A 21 -0.47 11.39 -9.72
CA VAL A 21 0.16 12.46 -10.51
C VAL A 21 1.66 12.49 -10.26
N GLU A 22 2.08 12.52 -9.00
CA GLU A 22 3.51 12.55 -8.64
C GLU A 22 4.28 11.34 -9.18
N MET A 23 3.68 10.14 -9.15
CA MET A 23 4.30 8.93 -9.69
C MET A 23 4.49 8.99 -11.20
N ILE A 24 3.50 9.54 -11.93
CA ILE A 24 3.57 9.74 -13.38
C ILE A 24 4.64 10.79 -13.73
N ASP A 25 4.67 11.91 -13.01
CA ASP A 25 5.65 12.98 -13.23
C ASP A 25 7.08 12.50 -12.99
N LYS A 26 7.28 11.55 -12.07
CA LYS A 26 8.56 10.90 -11.80
C LYS A 26 8.90 9.77 -12.77
N GLY A 27 8.02 9.47 -13.73
CA GLY A 27 8.22 8.41 -14.72
C GLY A 27 8.13 6.99 -14.15
N ILE A 28 7.45 6.79 -13.01
CA ILE A 28 7.26 5.46 -12.42
C ILE A 28 6.31 4.67 -13.33
N LEU A 29 6.76 3.48 -13.74
CA LEU A 29 5.93 2.62 -14.57
C LEU A 29 4.75 2.07 -13.78
N PHE A 30 3.64 1.81 -14.47
CA PHE A 30 2.44 1.25 -13.84
C PHE A 30 2.73 -0.07 -13.06
N SER A 31 3.59 -0.93 -13.60
CA SER A 31 4.00 -2.19 -12.95
C SER A 31 4.81 -1.96 -11.67
N GLU A 32 5.65 -0.93 -11.63
CA GLU A 32 6.41 -0.53 -10.45
C GLU A 32 5.47 0.05 -9.41
N ALA A 33 4.57 0.94 -9.83
CA ALA A 33 3.56 1.55 -8.97
C ALA A 33 2.71 0.49 -8.25
N LEU A 34 2.19 -0.49 -9.00
CA LEU A 34 1.45 -1.62 -8.46
C LEU A 34 2.30 -2.45 -7.48
N SER A 35 3.56 -2.72 -7.81
CA SER A 35 4.47 -3.48 -6.94
C SER A 35 4.75 -2.75 -5.63
N HIS A 36 4.95 -1.43 -5.68
CA HIS A 36 5.14 -0.59 -4.51
C HIS A 36 3.89 -0.55 -3.62
N PHE A 37 2.72 -0.37 -4.23
CA PHE A 37 1.45 -0.39 -3.51
C PHE A 37 1.24 -1.76 -2.85
N GLU A 38 1.34 -2.84 -3.62
CA GLU A 38 1.08 -4.20 -3.12
C GLU A 38 2.05 -4.57 -1.98
N LYS A 39 3.35 -4.29 -2.15
CA LYS A 39 4.34 -4.50 -1.09
C LYS A 39 3.98 -3.73 0.18
N SER A 40 3.66 -2.45 0.05
CA SER A 40 3.35 -1.58 1.20
C SER A 40 2.07 -2.04 1.91
N PHE A 41 1.03 -2.37 1.14
CA PHE A 41 -0.26 -2.80 1.66
C PHE A 41 -0.15 -4.14 2.40
N ILE A 42 0.54 -5.12 1.82
CA ILE A 42 0.77 -6.42 2.46
C ILE A 42 1.62 -6.27 3.72
N THR A 43 2.66 -5.42 3.70
CA THR A 43 3.53 -5.18 4.86
C THR A 43 2.75 -4.59 6.03
N GLU A 44 1.96 -3.55 5.78
CA GLU A 44 1.11 -2.91 6.79
C GLU A 44 0.11 -3.91 7.38
N TYR A 45 -0.54 -4.72 6.54
CA TYR A 45 -1.52 -5.70 7.02
C TYR A 45 -0.87 -6.80 7.86
N LEU A 46 0.30 -7.30 7.46
CA LEU A 46 1.07 -8.28 8.22
C LEU A 46 1.52 -7.73 9.57
N SER A 47 1.95 -6.47 9.61
CA SER A 47 2.34 -5.81 10.86
C SER A 47 1.19 -5.72 11.85
N ARG A 48 -0.05 -5.50 11.38
CA ARG A 48 -1.25 -5.46 12.24
C ARG A 48 -1.74 -6.82 12.72
N LYS A 49 -1.20 -7.90 12.16
CA LYS A 49 -1.57 -9.28 12.49
C LYS A 49 -0.42 -10.05 13.14
N ASP A 50 0.59 -9.36 13.66
CA ASP A 50 1.77 -9.94 14.34
C ASP A 50 2.47 -11.00 13.46
N GLY A 51 2.56 -10.74 12.15
CA GLY A 51 3.15 -11.68 11.21
C GLY A 51 2.36 -12.98 10.98
N ASN A 52 1.14 -13.10 11.52
CA ASN A 52 0.27 -14.26 11.31
C ASN A 52 -0.24 -14.30 9.86
N LEU A 53 0.42 -15.14 9.06
CA LEU A 53 0.17 -15.27 7.63
C LEU A 53 -1.26 -15.73 7.30
N THR A 54 -1.85 -16.61 8.11
CA THR A 54 -3.20 -17.13 7.86
C THR A 54 -4.24 -16.04 8.07
N ARG A 55 -4.16 -15.32 9.20
CA ARG A 55 -5.04 -14.17 9.48
C ARG A 55 -4.84 -13.02 8.50
N ALA A 56 -3.59 -12.83 8.04
CA ALA A 56 -3.29 -11.86 7.01
C ALA A 56 -3.91 -12.24 5.65
N ALA A 57 -3.81 -13.51 5.27
CA ALA A 57 -4.40 -14.05 4.05
C ALA A 57 -5.93 -13.90 4.03
N GLU A 58 -6.60 -14.32 5.11
CA GLU A 58 -8.05 -14.16 5.28
C GLU A 58 -8.47 -12.70 5.20
N GLY A 59 -7.76 -11.82 5.90
CA GLY A 59 -8.07 -10.39 5.93
C GLY A 59 -7.82 -9.64 4.62
N LEU A 60 -6.83 -10.07 3.84
CA LEU A 60 -6.54 -9.55 2.51
C LEU A 60 -7.41 -10.19 1.42
N GLY A 61 -8.19 -11.23 1.74
CA GLY A 61 -8.92 -12.01 0.74
C GLY A 61 -8.02 -12.78 -0.23
N LEU A 62 -6.78 -13.06 0.19
CA LEU A 62 -5.80 -13.77 -0.62
C LEU A 62 -5.66 -15.21 -0.15
N HIS A 63 -5.51 -16.14 -1.09
CA HIS A 63 -5.11 -17.49 -0.72
C HIS A 63 -3.73 -17.46 -0.05
N ARG A 64 -3.56 -18.16 1.08
CA ARG A 64 -2.32 -18.18 1.88
C ARG A 64 -1.07 -18.42 1.04
N ASN A 65 -1.14 -19.37 0.08
CA ASN A 65 0.01 -19.68 -0.80
C ASN A 65 0.35 -18.52 -1.75
N THR A 66 -0.65 -17.79 -2.22
CA THR A 66 -0.45 -16.59 -3.04
C THR A 66 0.21 -15.50 -2.21
N LEU A 67 -0.28 -15.27 -0.99
CA LEU A 67 0.33 -14.31 -0.08
C LEU A 67 1.77 -14.70 0.28
N ALA A 68 2.04 -15.98 0.54
CA ALA A 68 3.40 -16.48 0.81
C ALA A 68 4.36 -16.20 -0.35
N LYS A 69 3.93 -16.48 -1.59
CA LYS A 69 4.73 -16.18 -2.79
C LYS A 69 5.00 -14.68 -2.93
N LYS A 70 4.00 -13.83 -2.69
CA LYS A 70 4.16 -12.36 -2.73
C LYS A 70 5.12 -11.83 -1.67
N ILE A 71 5.08 -12.37 -0.45
CA ILE A 71 6.02 -12.02 0.63
C ILE A 71 7.47 -12.32 0.21
N GLN A 72 7.69 -13.48 -0.41
CA GLN A 72 9.01 -13.87 -0.92
C GLN A 72 9.45 -12.97 -2.09
N LEU A 73 8.55 -12.74 -3.06
CA LEU A 73 8.81 -11.89 -4.22
C LEU A 73 9.23 -10.47 -3.80
N TYR A 74 8.51 -9.87 -2.86
CA TYR A 74 8.77 -8.51 -2.39
C TYR A 74 9.79 -8.41 -1.27
N LYS A 75 10.35 -9.55 -0.83
CA LYS A 75 11.31 -9.68 0.28
C LYS A 75 10.79 -8.95 1.54
N ILE A 76 9.51 -9.12 1.85
CA ILE A 76 8.88 -8.49 3.01
C ILE A 76 9.43 -9.17 4.27
N LYS A 77 10.10 -8.39 5.12
CA LYS A 77 10.56 -8.87 6.42
C LYS A 77 9.34 -9.06 7.31
N LYS A 78 9.24 -10.23 7.95
CA LYS A 78 8.31 -10.39 9.07
C LYS A 78 8.87 -9.57 10.22
N SER A 79 8.23 -8.47 10.56
CA SER A 79 8.49 -7.86 11.87
C SER A 79 8.05 -8.84 12.96
N PRO A 80 8.82 -8.95 14.05
CA PRO A 80 8.53 -9.86 15.16
C PRO A 80 7.20 -9.54 15.84
#